data_AF-A0A117IDM2-F1
#
_entry.id   AF-A0A117IDM2-F1
#
_cell.length_a   1.000
_cell.length_b   1.000
_cell.length_c   1.000
_cell.angle_alpha   90.00
_cell.angle_beta   90.00
_cell.angle_gamma   90.00
#
_symmetry.space_group_name_H-M   'P 1'
#
loop_
_entity.id
_entity.type
_entity.pdbx_description
1 polymer ?
#
loop_
_entity_poly.entity_id
_entity_poly.type
_entity_poly.pdbx_seq_one_letter_code
_entity_poly.pdbx_strand_id
1 'polypeptide(L)'
;MSPAEVFTRPTRFEVTAWPGPINGANRSHYVLYVEWRGDDQWCVTDGAYCYRKDGHKAYEPNPSSRTDRFKNAYRFPLDDALALAQKIAPKIRIGTGPNRKGLNAAEMWEWEQARPHRADRAGLAT
;
A
#
# COMPACT_ATOMS: atom_id res chain seq x y z
N MET A 1 -18.49 -38.85 0.78
CA MET A 1 -17.97 -37.47 0.90
C MET A 1 -19.10 -36.53 0.52
N SER A 2 -19.42 -35.56 1.36
CA SER A 2 -20.30 -34.46 0.95
C SER A 2 -19.62 -33.65 -0.16
N PRO A 3 -20.38 -33.04 -1.09
CA PRO A 3 -19.81 -32.12 -2.06
C PRO A 3 -19.07 -30.99 -1.36
N ALA A 4 -17.97 -30.52 -1.94
CA ALA A 4 -17.30 -29.32 -1.47
C ALA A 4 -18.22 -28.11 -1.65
N GLU A 5 -18.34 -27.28 -0.62
CA GLU A 5 -19.06 -26.01 -0.69
C GLU A 5 -18.16 -24.95 -1.35
N VAL A 6 -18.72 -24.18 -2.30
CA VAL A 6 -18.03 -23.06 -2.96
C VAL A 6 -18.58 -21.76 -2.39
N PHE A 7 -17.69 -20.90 -1.90
CA PHE A 7 -18.06 -19.58 -1.38
C PHE A 7 -17.08 -18.50 -1.83
N THR A 8 -17.53 -17.25 -1.81
CA THR A 8 -16.70 -16.06 -2.08
C THR A 8 -16.74 -15.14 -0.86
N ARG A 9 -15.60 -14.54 -0.54
CA ARG A 9 -15.49 -13.52 0.51
C ARG A 9 -14.40 -12.50 0.15
N PRO A 10 -14.49 -11.26 0.64
CA PRO A 10 -13.37 -10.33 0.58
C PRO A 10 -12.16 -10.91 1.32
N THR A 11 -11.00 -10.85 0.68
CA THR A 11 -9.71 -11.24 1.28
C THR A 11 -8.68 -10.11 1.22
N ARG A 12 -9.03 -9.00 0.55
CA ARG A 12 -8.15 -7.84 0.36
C ARG A 12 -8.95 -6.58 0.13
N PHE A 13 -8.51 -5.49 0.76
CA PHE A 13 -8.99 -4.13 0.49
C PHE A 13 -7.82 -3.26 0.05
N GLU A 14 -8.06 -2.32 -0.88
CA GLU A 14 -7.10 -1.27 -1.22
C GLU A 14 -7.41 0.00 -0.42
N VAL A 15 -6.37 0.63 0.12
CA VAL A 15 -6.46 1.90 0.84
C VAL A 15 -5.40 2.85 0.29
N THR A 16 -5.82 4.02 -0.19
CA THR A 16 -4.90 4.99 -0.80
C THR A 16 -5.36 6.43 -0.56
N ALA A 17 -4.38 7.34 -0.49
CA ALA A 17 -4.60 8.78 -0.48
C ALA A 17 -4.32 9.42 -1.87
N TRP A 18 -4.19 8.60 -2.92
CA TRP A 18 -3.95 9.06 -4.29
C TRP A 18 -5.12 9.91 -4.81
N PRO A 19 -4.89 11.19 -5.19
CA PRO A 19 -5.97 12.07 -5.66
C PRO A 19 -6.22 12.00 -7.18
N GLY A 20 -5.30 11.37 -7.93
CA GLY A 20 -5.41 11.25 -9.38
C GLY A 20 -6.29 10.08 -9.85
N PRO A 21 -6.30 9.78 -11.16
CA PRO A 21 -7.08 8.68 -11.74
C PRO A 21 -6.76 7.32 -11.13
N ILE A 22 -7.77 6.44 -11.08
CA ILE A 22 -7.63 5.07 -10.55
C ILE A 22 -6.64 4.21 -11.35
N ASN A 23 -6.40 4.54 -12.62
CA ASN A 23 -5.46 3.89 -13.53
C ASN A 23 -4.18 4.73 -13.75
N GLY A 24 -3.91 5.72 -12.89
CA GLY A 24 -2.71 6.55 -12.99
C GLY A 24 -1.42 5.73 -12.79
N ALA A 25 -0.39 6.04 -13.59
CA ALA A 25 0.85 5.25 -13.64
C ALA A 25 1.55 5.15 -12.27
N ASN A 26 1.53 6.22 -11.47
CA ASN A 26 2.16 6.22 -10.15
C ASN A 26 1.25 5.79 -9.00
N ARG A 27 -0.05 5.55 -9.23
CA ARG A 27 -1.03 5.23 -8.17
C ARG A 27 -0.56 4.06 -7.30
N SER A 28 -0.09 2.98 -7.94
CA SER A 28 0.27 1.73 -7.27
C SER A 28 1.33 1.90 -6.18
N HIS A 29 2.17 2.92 -6.27
CA HIS A 29 3.18 3.24 -5.25
C HIS A 29 2.60 3.86 -3.97
N TYR A 30 1.35 4.33 -4.01
CA TYR A 30 0.65 4.96 -2.89
C TYR A 30 -0.54 4.13 -2.39
N VAL A 31 -0.60 2.84 -2.74
CA VAL A 31 -1.62 1.91 -2.28
C VAL A 31 -1.07 1.07 -1.13
N LEU A 32 -1.83 1.01 -0.04
CA LEU A 32 -1.73 -0.04 0.96
C LEU A 32 -2.81 -1.07 0.71
N TYR A 33 -2.52 -2.30 1.12
CA TYR A 33 -3.47 -3.39 1.11
C TYR A 33 -3.75 -3.84 2.53
N VAL A 34 -5.02 -4.11 2.82
CA VAL A 34 -5.46 -4.79 4.04
C VAL A 34 -5.84 -6.21 3.64
N GLU A 35 -4.97 -7.17 3.93
CA GLU A 35 -5.05 -8.56 3.45
C GLU A 35 -5.37 -9.55 4.57
N TRP A 36 -6.31 -10.46 4.32
CA TRP A 36 -6.67 -11.52 5.25
C TRP A 36 -5.56 -12.57 5.34
N ARG A 37 -5.33 -13.10 6.55
CA ARG A 37 -4.20 -13.99 6.87
C ARG A 37 -4.60 -15.26 7.65
N GLY A 38 -5.89 -15.55 7.79
CA GLY A 38 -6.41 -16.63 8.64
C GLY A 38 -7.09 -16.09 9.90
N ASP A 39 -7.97 -16.86 10.52
CA ASP A 39 -8.51 -16.63 11.89
C ASP A 39 -8.97 -15.18 12.19
N ASP A 40 -9.70 -14.56 11.25
CA ASP A 40 -10.12 -13.15 11.30
C ASP A 40 -9.00 -12.13 11.55
N GLN A 41 -7.77 -12.52 11.23
CA GLN A 41 -6.59 -11.68 11.28
C GLN A 41 -6.29 -11.09 9.90
N TRP A 42 -5.99 -9.79 9.92
CA TRP A 42 -5.67 -8.97 8.76
C TRP A 42 -4.32 -8.30 8.92
N CYS A 43 -3.64 -8.08 7.80
CA CYS A 43 -2.34 -7.42 7.75
C CYS A 43 -2.41 -6.19 6.85
N VAL A 44 -1.84 -5.08 7.31
CA VAL A 44 -1.63 -3.89 6.48
C VAL A 44 -0.28 -4.02 5.77
N THR A 45 -0.24 -3.95 4.45
CA THR A 45 0.97 -4.15 3.64
C THR A 45 1.09 -3.16 2.48
N ASP A 46 2.30 -2.85 2.04
CA ASP A 46 2.59 -2.15 0.77
C ASP A 46 3.06 -3.12 -0.34
N GLY A 47 2.76 -4.42 -0.17
CA GLY A 47 3.18 -5.52 -1.02
C GLY A 47 4.27 -6.35 -0.35
N ALA A 48 5.43 -5.75 -0.07
CA ALA A 48 6.59 -6.45 0.49
C ALA A 48 6.74 -6.26 2.02
N TYR A 49 6.22 -5.17 2.57
CA TYR A 49 6.38 -4.83 3.99
C TYR A 49 5.05 -4.79 4.71
N CYS A 50 5.01 -5.36 5.91
CA CYS A 50 3.89 -5.29 6.84
C CYS A 50 4.04 -4.09 7.78
N TYR A 51 2.94 -3.42 8.12
CA TYR A 51 2.93 -2.27 9.03
C TYR A 51 2.41 -2.66 10.42
N ARG A 52 3.09 -2.19 11.47
CA ARG A 52 2.65 -2.31 12.87
C ARG A 52 1.90 -1.05 13.33
N LYS A 53 1.24 -1.10 14.49
CA LYS A 53 0.34 -0.03 15.00
C LYS A 53 0.99 1.37 15.09
N ASP A 54 2.30 1.44 15.31
CA ASP A 54 3.05 2.70 15.38
C ASP A 54 3.49 3.25 14.00
N GLY A 55 3.20 2.53 12.91
CA GLY A 55 3.53 2.93 11.54
C GLY A 55 4.89 2.44 11.04
N HIS A 56 5.71 1.79 11.87
CA HIS A 56 6.91 1.13 11.36
C HIS A 56 6.54 -0.06 10.48
N LYS A 57 7.42 -0.37 9.53
CA LYS A 57 7.26 -1.51 8.63
C LYS A 57 8.44 -2.46 8.68
N ALA A 58 8.16 -3.74 8.45
CA ALA A 58 9.17 -4.78 8.33
C ALA A 58 8.81 -5.72 7.18
N TYR A 59 9.84 -6.27 6.54
CA TYR A 59 9.65 -7.30 5.52
C TYR A 59 8.95 -8.51 6.15
N GLU A 60 7.99 -9.10 5.44
CA GLU A 60 7.28 -10.28 5.93
C GLU A 60 8.19 -11.52 5.85
N PRO A 61 8.53 -12.19 6.97
CA PRO A 61 9.33 -13.40 6.93
C PRO A 61 8.63 -14.52 6.15
N ASN A 62 9.44 -15.43 5.61
CA ASN A 62 8.96 -16.69 5.05
C ASN A 62 8.00 -17.39 6.02
N PRO A 63 6.96 -18.10 5.53
CA PRO A 63 5.96 -18.72 6.40
C PRO A 63 6.55 -19.59 7.52
N SER A 64 7.59 -20.37 7.22
CA SER A 64 8.30 -21.23 8.18
C SER A 64 9.17 -20.48 9.19
N SER A 65 9.49 -19.20 8.94
CA SER A 65 10.28 -18.35 9.84
C SER A 65 9.43 -17.31 10.57
N ARG A 66 8.10 -17.34 10.39
CA ARG A 66 7.19 -16.35 10.97
C ARG A 66 6.88 -16.68 12.43
N THR A 67 7.51 -15.94 13.33
CA THR A 67 7.31 -16.08 14.77
C THR A 67 5.94 -15.54 15.21
N ASP A 68 5.45 -16.00 16.36
CA ASP A 68 4.21 -15.46 16.94
C ASP A 68 4.36 -14.00 17.37
N ARG A 69 5.57 -13.59 17.77
CA ARG A 69 5.90 -12.17 17.97
C ARG A 69 5.61 -11.33 16.73
N PHE A 70 5.98 -11.84 15.54
CA PHE A 70 5.67 -11.15 14.29
C PHE A 70 4.16 -11.11 14.05
N LYS A 71 3.47 -12.24 14.19
CA LYS A 71 2.00 -12.28 14.00
C LYS A 71 1.31 -11.28 14.93
N ASN A 72 1.61 -11.28 16.22
CA ASN A 72 1.01 -10.37 17.19
C ASN A 72 1.28 -8.88 16.89
N ALA A 73 2.42 -8.56 16.28
CA ALA A 73 2.77 -7.17 15.95
C ALA A 73 2.13 -6.66 14.65
N TYR A 74 1.80 -7.56 13.71
CA TYR A 74 1.41 -7.24 12.33
C TYR A 74 0.07 -7.86 11.90
N ARG A 75 -0.70 -8.41 12.84
CA ARG A 75 -2.02 -9.00 12.60
C ARG A 75 -3.05 -8.31 13.49
N PHE A 76 -4.16 -7.91 12.87
CA PHE A 76 -5.18 -7.10 13.51
C PHE A 76 -6.58 -7.61 13.15
N PRO A 77 -7.59 -7.31 13.98
CA PRO A 77 -8.97 -7.29 13.52
C PRO A 77 -9.13 -6.38 12.28
N LEU A 78 -10.13 -6.66 11.44
CA LEU A 78 -10.33 -5.92 10.19
C LEU A 78 -10.45 -4.40 10.41
N ASP A 79 -11.26 -3.97 11.38
CA ASP A 79 -11.50 -2.55 11.65
C ASP A 79 -10.22 -1.83 12.08
N ASP A 80 -9.43 -2.46 12.95
CA ASP A 80 -8.11 -1.97 13.38
C ASP A 80 -7.14 -1.87 12.18
N ALA A 81 -7.15 -2.86 11.29
CA ALA A 81 -6.31 -2.86 10.09
C ALA A 81 -6.70 -1.74 9.12
N LEU A 82 -7.99 -1.53 8.88
CA LEU A 82 -8.50 -0.46 8.02
C LEU A 82 -8.18 0.91 8.62
N ALA A 83 -8.39 1.11 9.92
CA ALA A 83 -8.04 2.36 10.62
C ALA A 83 -6.53 2.65 10.55
N LEU A 84 -5.69 1.63 10.75
CA LEU A 84 -4.24 1.75 10.62
C LEU A 84 -3.83 2.12 9.18
N ALA A 85 -4.40 1.46 8.17
CA ALA A 85 -4.12 1.76 6.77
C ALA A 85 -4.51 3.20 6.40
N GLN A 86 -5.70 3.66 6.82
CA GLN A 86 -6.14 5.05 6.59
C GLN A 86 -5.23 6.07 7.27
N LYS A 87 -4.70 5.77 8.45
CA LYS A 87 -3.73 6.62 9.17
C LYS A 87 -2.38 6.70 8.45
N ILE A 88 -1.94 5.62 7.80
CA ILE A 88 -0.63 5.52 7.15
C ILE A 88 -0.65 6.02 5.71
N ALA A 89 -1.68 5.72 4.94
CA ALA A 89 -1.80 6.06 3.53
C ALA A 89 -1.38 7.51 3.17
N PRO A 90 -1.84 8.57 3.86
CA PRO A 90 -1.43 9.95 3.54
C PRO A 90 0.03 10.28 3.87
N LYS A 91 0.72 9.41 4.61
CA LYS A 91 2.11 9.59 5.06
C LYS A 91 3.13 8.87 4.19
N ILE A 92 2.69 8.06 3.23
CA ILE A 92 3.58 7.36 2.31
C ILE A 92 4.35 8.39 1.49
N ARG A 93 5.68 8.22 1.44
CA ARG A 93 6.57 9.04 0.61
C ARG A 93 7.45 8.14 -0.25
N ILE A 94 7.50 8.41 -1.55
CA ILE A 94 8.26 7.62 -2.53
C ILE A 94 9.46 8.42 -3.02
N GLY A 95 10.59 7.73 -3.25
CA GLY A 95 11.84 8.36 -3.65
C GLY A 95 12.60 9.04 -2.51
N THR A 96 12.33 8.65 -1.26
CA THR A 96 13.11 9.09 -0.08
C THR A 96 14.55 8.58 -0.14
N GLY A 97 15.50 9.38 0.34
CA GLY A 97 16.91 8.99 0.45
C GLY A 97 17.66 9.93 1.39
N PRO A 98 18.97 9.74 1.60
CA PRO A 98 19.77 10.53 2.56
C PRO A 98 19.64 12.04 2.37
N ASN A 99 19.42 12.48 1.12
CA ASN A 99 19.27 13.88 0.73
C ASN A 99 17.93 14.17 0.03
N ARG A 100 16.90 13.32 0.21
CA ARG A 100 15.60 13.49 -0.45
C ARG A 100 14.45 13.17 0.49
N LYS A 101 13.52 14.12 0.63
CA LYS A 101 12.27 13.96 1.40
C LYS A 101 11.28 12.98 0.75
N GLY A 102 11.47 12.62 -0.53
CA GLY A 102 10.46 11.91 -1.33
C GLY A 102 9.19 12.73 -1.54
N LEU A 103 8.26 12.21 -2.34
CA LEU A 103 6.96 12.84 -2.60
C LEU A 103 5.85 12.02 -1.95
N ASN A 104 4.88 12.68 -1.33
CA ASN A 104 3.61 12.06 -0.99
C ASN A 104 2.70 11.98 -2.23
N ALA A 105 1.53 11.36 -2.06
CA ALA A 105 0.60 11.13 -3.17
C ALA A 105 0.13 12.41 -3.86
N ALA A 106 -0.17 13.47 -3.09
CA ALA A 106 -0.62 14.76 -3.62
C ALA A 106 0.50 15.49 -4.37
N GLU A 107 1.69 15.59 -3.76
CA GLU A 107 2.87 16.21 -4.38
C GLU A 107 3.26 15.49 -5.68
N MET A 108 3.15 14.15 -5.73
CA MET A 108 3.38 13.39 -6.95
C MET A 108 2.34 13.69 -8.04
N TRP A 109 1.06 13.77 -7.68
CA TRP A 109 0.00 14.10 -8.63
C TRP A 109 0.15 15.52 -9.19
N GLU A 110 0.49 16.49 -8.35
CA GLU A 110 0.83 17.85 -8.80
C GLU A 110 2.00 17.84 -9.78
N TRP A 111 3.05 17.08 -9.47
CA TRP A 111 4.20 16.93 -10.35
C TRP A 111 3.86 16.24 -11.68
N GLU A 112 2.96 15.25 -11.69
CA GLU A 112 2.49 14.62 -12.93
C GLU A 112 1.75 15.62 -13.81
N GLN A 113 0.87 16.43 -13.23
CA GLN A 113 0.10 17.45 -13.95
C GLN A 113 0.99 18.58 -14.49
N ALA A 114 2.04 18.95 -13.77
CA ALA A 114 2.96 20.01 -14.19
C ALA A 114 3.94 19.58 -15.28
N ARG A 115 4.01 18.27 -15.61
CA ARG A 115 4.90 17.80 -16.66
C ARG A 115 4.29 18.03 -18.04
N PRO A 116 4.97 18.75 -18.95
CA PRO A 116 4.53 18.81 -20.34
C PRO A 116 4.48 17.39 -20.89
N HIS A 117 3.41 17.08 -21.62
CA HIS A 117 3.26 15.78 -22.25
C HIS A 117 4.50 15.55 -23.11
N ARG A 118 5.02 14.31 -23.16
CA ARG A 118 6.22 14.02 -23.98
C ARG A 118 6.12 14.51 -25.44
N ALA A 119 4.90 14.67 -25.96
CA ALA A 119 4.62 15.21 -27.28
C ALA A 119 5.03 16.69 -27.42
N ASP A 120 4.92 17.49 -26.35
CA ASP A 120 5.16 18.94 -26.39
C ASP A 120 6.66 19.28 -26.36
N ARG A 121 7.50 18.36 -25.89
CA ARG A 121 8.97 18.54 -25.89
C ARG A 121 9.60 18.31 -27.27
N ALA A 122 8.90 17.63 -28.19
CA ALA A 122 9.40 17.39 -29.53
C ALA A 122 9.33 18.64 -30.44
N GLY A 123 8.59 19.68 -30.05
CA GLY A 123 8.42 20.93 -30.81
C GLY A 123 9.36 22.08 -30.40
N LEU A 124 10.26 21.88 -29.42
CA LEU A 124 11.16 22.91 -28.89
C LEU A 124 12.61 22.79 -29.40
N ALA A 125 12.84 21.91 -30.37
CA ALA A 125 14.12 21.76 -31.05
C ALA A 125 13.94 22.09 -32.54
N THR A 126 13.87 23.37 -32.88
CA THR A 126 14.08 23.91 -34.24
C THR A 126 14.88 25.20 -34.15
#